data_AF-A0A0J6RJE4-F1
#
_entry.id   AF-A0A0J6RJE4-F1
#
_cell.length_a   1.000
_cell.length_b   1.000
_cell.length_c   1.000
_cell.angle_alpha   90.00
_cell.angle_beta   90.00
_cell.angle_gamma   90.00
#
_symmetry.space_group_name_H-M   'P 1'
#
loop_
_entity.id
_entity.type
_entity.pdbx_description
1 polymer ?
#
loop_
_entity_poly.entity_id
_entity_poly.type
_entity_poly.pdbx_seq_one_letter_code
_entity_poly.pdbx_strand_id
1 'polypeptide(L)'
;MEWTWISTPLLVLALAGCIYGLTTAWLAGRLARRPAPRLSAGAARPSVTLLKPLCGDEPNLHHNLTTFCAQAYAGAVQVIFGVQNAADPAIAVVH
;
A
#
# COMPACT_ATOMS: atom_id res chain seq x y z
N MET A 1 12.59 33.51 -40.62
CA MET A 1 11.89 32.22 -40.45
C MET A 1 11.42 32.18 -39.01
N GLU A 2 10.16 32.54 -38.78
CA GLU A 2 9.61 32.82 -37.45
C GLU A 2 9.56 31.54 -36.60
N TRP A 3 10.39 31.32 -35.59
CA TRP A 3 10.41 30.06 -34.80
C TRP A 3 9.08 29.70 -34.08
N THR A 4 8.05 30.52 -34.25
CA THR A 4 6.69 30.42 -33.71
C THR A 4 5.89 29.20 -34.19
N TRP A 5 6.19 28.66 -35.39
CA TRP A 5 5.51 27.46 -35.90
C TRP A 5 5.89 26.17 -35.14
N ILE A 6 7.04 26.14 -34.47
CA ILE A 6 7.48 25.01 -33.63
C ILE A 6 7.03 25.19 -32.18
N SER A 7 7.03 26.42 -31.66
CA SER A 7 6.62 26.65 -30.26
C SER A 7 5.14 26.39 -30.03
N THR A 8 4.26 26.73 -30.98
CA THR A 8 2.81 26.54 -30.87
C THR A 8 2.42 25.06 -30.66
N PRO A 9 2.84 24.08 -31.49
CA PRO A 9 2.50 22.69 -31.27
C PRO A 9 3.11 22.12 -29.97
N LEU A 10 4.32 22.56 -29.60
CA LEU A 10 4.93 22.15 -28.33
C LEU A 10 4.14 22.65 -27.11
N LEU A 11 3.65 23.88 -27.15
CA LEU A 11 2.80 24.45 -26.10
C LEU A 11 1.45 23.71 -26.00
N VAL A 12 0.84 23.37 -27.14
CA VAL A 12 -0.40 22.58 -27.16
C VAL A 12 -0.18 21.19 -26.57
N LEU A 13 0.93 20.52 -26.92
CA LEU A 13 1.27 19.20 -26.39
C LEU A 13 1.54 19.26 -24.88
N ALA A 14 2.29 20.28 -24.42
CA ALA A 14 2.54 20.49 -23.00
C ALA A 14 1.24 20.75 -22.22
N LEU A 15 0.34 21.58 -22.77
CA LEU A 15 -0.96 21.84 -22.17
C LEU A 15 -1.82 20.57 -22.10
N ALA A 16 -1.84 19.77 -23.17
CA ALA A 16 -2.55 18.49 -23.19
C ALA A 16 -1.98 17.53 -22.12
N GLY A 17 -0.65 17.47 -21.97
CA GLY A 17 0.02 16.70 -20.92
C GLY A 17 -0.37 17.17 -19.51
N CYS A 18 -0.40 18.48 -19.27
CA CYS A 18 -0.86 19.04 -17.99
C CYS A 18 -2.32 18.69 -17.71
N ILE A 19 -3.21 18.80 -18.69
CA ILE A 19 -4.62 18.43 -18.53
C ILE A 19 -4.75 16.94 -18.22
N TYR A 20 -3.99 16.09 -18.91
CA TYR A 20 -3.96 14.65 -18.63
C TYR A 20 -3.45 14.34 -17.21
N GLY A 21 -2.36 14.99 -16.78
CA GLY A 21 -1.82 14.83 -15.44
C GLY A 21 -2.81 15.28 -14.35
N LEU A 22 -3.49 16.40 -14.55
CA LEU A 22 -4.49 16.91 -13.62
C LEU A 22 -5.73 16.02 -13.56
N THR A 23 -6.21 15.53 -14.71
CA THR A 23 -7.38 14.63 -14.77
C THR A 23 -7.09 13.28 -14.13
N THR A 24 -5.92 12.69 -14.37
CA THR A 24 -5.49 11.44 -13.73
C THR A 24 -5.32 11.61 -12.22
N ALA A 25 -4.66 12.67 -11.76
CA ALA A 25 -4.53 12.99 -10.33
C ALA A 25 -5.90 13.21 -9.67
N TRP A 26 -6.83 13.89 -10.36
CA TRP A 26 -8.19 14.11 -9.87
C TRP A 26 -8.98 12.81 -9.76
N LEU A 27 -8.92 11.95 -10.78
CA LEU A 27 -9.58 10.64 -10.77
C LEU A 27 -9.00 9.72 -9.70
N ALA A 28 -7.68 9.67 -9.55
CA ALA A 28 -7.00 8.91 -8.51
C ALA A 28 -7.38 9.42 -7.12
N GLY A 29 -7.40 10.73 -6.91
CA GLY A 29 -7.86 11.34 -5.66
C GLY A 29 -9.33 11.04 -5.37
N ARG A 30 -10.20 11.05 -6.38
CA ARG A 30 -11.61 10.68 -6.24
C ARG A 30 -11.78 9.22 -5.85
N LEU A 31 -10.99 8.32 -6.43
CA LEU A 31 -11.00 6.90 -6.10
C LEU A 31 -10.45 6.66 -4.68
N ALA A 32 -9.34 7.30 -4.32
CA ALA A 32 -8.73 7.21 -2.99
C ALA A 32 -9.62 7.77 -1.88
N ARG A 33 -10.47 8.75 -2.18
CA ARG A 33 -11.49 9.28 -1.26
C ARG A 33 -12.71 8.37 -1.10
N ARG A 34 -12.87 7.32 -1.91
CA ARG A 34 -13.97 6.37 -1.69
C ARG A 34 -13.75 5.71 -0.33
N PRO A 35 -14.74 5.76 0.58
CA PRO A 35 -14.61 5.10 1.86
C PRO A 35 -14.34 3.62 1.61
N ALA A 36 -13.33 3.08 2.29
CA ALA A 36 -13.08 1.64 2.27
C ALA A 36 -14.38 0.91 2.69
N PRO A 37 -14.72 -0.21 2.05
CA PRO A 37 -15.87 -1.02 2.45
C PRO A 37 -15.75 -1.33 3.95
N ARG A 38 -16.72 -0.87 4.74
CA ARG A 38 -16.79 -1.18 6.18
C ARG A 38 -17.82 -2.25 6.39
N LEU A 39 -17.43 -3.32 7.09
CA LEU A 39 -18.40 -4.28 7.62
C LEU A 39 -19.33 -3.55 8.59
N SER A 40 -20.62 -3.87 8.53
CA SER A 40 -21.60 -3.32 9.48
C SER A 40 -21.19 -3.66 10.92
N ALA A 41 -21.58 -2.81 11.89
CA ALA A 41 -21.25 -3.01 13.30
C ALA A 41 -21.64 -4.42 13.80
N GLY A 42 -22.79 -4.94 13.36
CA GLY A 42 -23.29 -6.27 13.72
C GLY A 42 -22.87 -7.43 12.79
N ALA A 43 -22.05 -7.20 11.77
CA ALA A 43 -21.61 -8.28 10.89
C ALA A 43 -20.68 -9.26 11.62
N ALA A 44 -20.78 -10.56 11.34
CA ALA A 44 -19.85 -11.54 11.89
C ALA A 44 -18.42 -11.25 11.41
N ARG A 45 -17.43 -11.33 12.32
CA ARG A 45 -16.01 -11.29 11.98
C ARG A 45 -15.47 -12.71 11.99
N PRO A 46 -15.17 -13.32 10.83
CA PRO A 46 -14.57 -14.64 10.80
C PRO A 46 -13.22 -14.64 11.50
N SER A 47 -12.83 -15.78 12.08
CA SER A 47 -11.44 -15.99 12.48
C SER A 47 -10.56 -15.96 11.24
N VAL A 48 -9.44 -15.23 11.30
CA VAL A 48 -8.49 -15.14 10.18
C VAL A 48 -7.09 -15.57 10.62
N THR A 49 -6.37 -16.22 9.70
CA THR A 49 -4.96 -16.56 9.89
C THR A 49 -4.13 -15.78 8.88
N LEU A 50 -3.20 -14.97 9.38
CA LEU A 50 -2.21 -14.26 8.56
C LEU A 50 -0.92 -15.05 8.52
N LEU A 51 -0.42 -15.30 7.32
CA LEU A 51 0.94 -15.79 7.10
C LEU A 51 1.84 -14.62 6.69
N LYS A 52 2.83 -14.30 7.53
CA LYS A 52 3.87 -13.32 7.22
C LYS A 52 5.20 -14.05 7.01
N PRO A 53 5.69 -14.19 5.76
CA PRO A 53 7.03 -14.72 5.53
C PRO A 53 8.08 -13.70 6.01
N LEU A 54 9.15 -14.21 6.60
CA LEU A 54 10.33 -13.49 7.05
C LEU A 54 11.54 -13.91 6.21
N CYS A 55 12.44 -12.96 5.99
CA CYS A 55 13.68 -13.18 5.26
C CYS A 55 14.73 -12.18 5.74
N GLY A 56 15.66 -12.63 6.56
CA GLY A 56 16.76 -11.80 7.04
C GLY A 56 16.35 -10.70 8.03
N ASP A 57 17.31 -9.83 8.32
CA ASP A 57 17.16 -8.73 9.27
C ASP A 57 16.78 -7.44 8.54
N GLU A 58 15.49 -7.30 8.23
CA GLU A 58 14.95 -6.10 7.59
C GLU A 58 15.03 -4.88 8.53
N PRO A 59 15.31 -3.67 8.01
CA PRO A 59 15.26 -2.46 8.83
C PRO A 59 13.90 -2.31 9.52
N ASN A 60 13.93 -2.11 10.84
CA ASN A 60 12.74 -2.00 11.69
C ASN A 60 11.83 -3.25 11.68
N LEU A 61 12.38 -4.45 11.45
CA LEU A 61 11.62 -5.69 11.40
C LEU A 61 10.69 -5.84 12.60
N HIS A 62 11.18 -5.68 13.84
CA HIS A 62 10.36 -5.77 15.04
C HIS A 62 9.15 -4.81 14.99
N HIS A 63 9.40 -3.54 14.68
CA HIS A 63 8.34 -2.54 14.59
C HIS A 63 7.30 -2.95 13.53
N ASN A 64 7.76 -3.36 12.35
CA ASN A 64 6.87 -3.83 11.28
C ASN A 64 6.04 -5.03 11.73
N LEU A 65 6.64 -6.01 12.42
CA LEU A 65 5.93 -7.19 12.94
C LEU A 65 4.89 -6.82 14.00
N THR A 66 5.20 -5.88 14.90
CA THR A 66 4.22 -5.41 15.89
C THR A 66 2.97 -4.81 15.26
N THR A 67 3.08 -4.21 14.06
CA THR A 67 1.89 -3.68 13.36
C THR A 67 0.89 -4.76 12.94
N PHE A 68 1.36 -6.00 12.67
CA PHE A 68 0.48 -7.13 12.36
C PHE A 68 -0.23 -7.66 13.61
N CYS A 69 0.40 -7.56 14.78
CA CYS A 69 -0.21 -7.97 16.05
C CYS A 69 -1.19 -6.93 16.58
N ALA A 70 -0.93 -5.64 16.36
CA ALA A 70 -1.75 -4.53 16.86
C ALA A 70 -2.91 -4.12 15.93
N GLN A 71 -3.33 -4.99 15.02
CA GLN A 71 -4.40 -4.68 14.08
C GLN A 71 -5.74 -4.48 14.79
N ALA A 72 -6.48 -3.44 14.40
CA ALA A 72 -7.83 -3.17 14.90
C ALA A 72 -8.90 -4.06 14.23
N TYR A 73 -8.66 -5.38 14.17
CA TYR A 73 -9.64 -6.36 13.70
C TYR A 73 -10.42 -6.93 14.89
N ALA A 74 -11.74 -6.87 14.83
CA ALA A 74 -12.59 -7.26 15.96
C ALA A 74 -12.81 -8.78 16.10
N GLY A 75 -12.34 -9.59 15.14
CA GLY A 75 -12.41 -11.05 15.21
C GLY A 75 -11.13 -11.68 15.75
N ALA A 76 -11.15 -13.00 15.95
CA ALA A 76 -9.95 -13.74 16.33
C ALA A 76 -8.92 -13.72 15.18
N VAL A 77 -7.68 -13.37 15.52
CA VAL A 77 -6.56 -13.33 14.56
C VAL A 77 -5.48 -14.29 15.02
N GLN A 78 -5.00 -15.12 14.10
CA GLN A 78 -3.77 -15.88 14.26
C GLN A 78 -2.73 -15.30 13.31
N VAL A 79 -1.51 -15.03 13.80
CA VAL A 79 -0.40 -14.61 12.95
C VAL A 79 0.66 -15.71 12.99
N ILE A 80 1.08 -16.18 11.81
CA ILE A 80 2.12 -17.19 11.63
C ILE A 80 3.29 -16.52 10.92
N PHE A 81 4.43 -16.49 11.60
CA PHE A 81 5.69 -16.01 11.03
C PHE A 81 6.44 -17.19 10.40
N GLY A 82 6.55 -17.18 9.07
CA GLY A 82 7.20 -18.25 8.32
C GLY A 82 8.63 -17.88 7.96
N VAL A 83 9.60 -18.71 8.32
CA VAL A 83 11.01 -18.56 7.95
C VAL A 83 11.40 -19.68 6.99
N GLN A 84 12.15 -19.36 5.93
CA GLN A 84 12.60 -20.38 4.97
C GLN A 84 13.81 -21.16 5.50
N ASN A 85 14.71 -20.50 6.23
CA ASN A 85 15.91 -21.09 6.81
C ASN A 85 15.80 -21.09 8.33
N ALA A 86 16.12 -22.22 8.98
CA ALA A 86 16.15 -22.30 10.44
C ALA A 86 17.23 -21.42 11.08
N ALA A 87 18.22 -20.97 10.30
CA ALA A 87 19.25 -20.02 10.71
C ALA A 87 18.94 -18.56 10.33
N ASP A 88 17.70 -18.26 9.92
CA ASP A 88 17.32 -16.89 9.54
C ASP A 88 17.39 -15.95 10.76
N PRO A 89 18.13 -14.82 10.69
CA PRO A 89 18.24 -13.88 11.80
C PRO A 89 16.88 -13.27 12.20
N ALA A 90 15.88 -13.27 11.32
CA ALA A 90 14.53 -12.81 11.64
C ALA A 90 13.89 -13.55 12.82
N ILE A 91 14.30 -14.80 13.08
CA ILE A 91 13.80 -15.61 14.20
C ILE A 91 14.10 -14.92 15.55
N ALA A 92 15.27 -14.29 15.67
CA ALA A 92 15.67 -13.59 16.89
C ALA A 92 14.92 -12.26 17.11
N VAL A 93 14.07 -11.87 16.17
CA VAL A 93 13.25 -10.65 16.28
C VAL A 93 11.81 -10.99 16.69
N VAL A 94 11.39 -12.24 16.53
CA VAL A 94 10.07 -12.74 16.92
C VAL A 94 10.13 -13.25 18.37
N HIS A 95 9.74 -12.41 19.32
CA HIS A 95 9.70 -12.73 20.76
C HIS A 95 8.37 -12.31 21.40
#